data_AF-A0A382BIB7-F1
#
_entry.id   AF-A0A382BIB7-F1
#
_cell.length_a   1.000
_cell.length_b   1.000
_cell.length_c   1.000
_cell.angle_alpha   90.00
_cell.angle_beta   90.00
_cell.angle_gamma   90.00
#
_symmetry.space_group_name_H-M   'P 1'
#
loop_
_entity.id
_entity.type
_entity.pdbx_description
1 polymer ?
#
loop_
_entity_poly.entity_id
_entity_poly.type
_entity_poly.pdbx_seq_one_letter_code
_entity_poly.pdbx_strand_id
1 'polypeptide(L)'
;MNKRIKLSLFLTGIIFLLALYSFYPLGLPNAKKYFEPIGQRTLQQDEIGQFNYVYNTYEIMDITGDEFIGWDTSEHLRWRYGIAFSSYGMPSIAMISQEHADRAKHAMYLMIKKMKSPKVWGDWISYGMGDDPISEGNVMYKGHLNLMYGLYQLMSGDEEFSREFTWLTSRIIDEMRRHHIEGKHEGADCEPGRYFAQCNSISLLSLKIYDKLYGTNYSEVEASWTINFIKQKMTDKNNGFYLKMYNTKHQFCNPQLSGYTNAWTMTFLRVYEQKYNEDLYSEWKENFTQELGPFAYVKEDLEAGASPLAHLTGLLAAKEFGDISLFRKLRNSIDRELYQK
;
A
#
# COMPACT_ATOMS: atom_id res chain seq x y z
N MET A 1 -20.07 45.29 33.50
CA MET A 1 -18.94 44.93 32.60
C MET A 1 -19.10 45.67 31.28
N ASN A 2 -18.10 46.48 30.90
CA ASN A 2 -18.15 47.39 29.75
C ASN A 2 -18.35 46.63 28.42
N LYS A 3 -19.17 47.17 27.51
CA LYS A 3 -19.54 46.51 26.23
C LYS A 3 -18.32 46.16 25.38
N ARG A 4 -17.27 46.99 25.44
CA ARG A 4 -15.96 46.75 24.79
C ARG A 4 -15.20 45.55 25.39
N ILE A 5 -15.28 45.32 26.69
CA ILE A 5 -14.61 44.19 27.36
C ILE A 5 -15.29 42.87 26.98
N LYS A 6 -16.64 42.85 26.90
CA LYS A 6 -17.39 41.69 26.42
C LYS A 6 -17.03 41.33 24.97
N LEU A 7 -16.94 42.32 24.09
CA LEU A 7 -16.59 42.10 22.68
C LEU A 7 -15.16 41.60 22.50
N SER A 8 -14.21 42.14 23.28
CA SER A 8 -12.82 41.69 23.27
C SER A 8 -12.69 40.24 23.75
N LEU A 9 -13.31 39.89 24.90
CA LEU A 9 -13.30 38.50 25.40
C LEU A 9 -13.95 37.51 24.43
N PHE A 10 -15.01 37.92 23.74
CA PHE A 10 -15.68 37.09 22.74
C PHE A 10 -14.79 36.85 21.51
N LEU A 11 -14.13 37.90 20.98
CA LEU A 11 -13.19 37.77 19.87
C LEU A 11 -11.97 36.91 20.24
N THR A 12 -11.40 37.10 21.44
CA THR A 12 -10.29 36.27 21.93
C THR A 12 -10.72 34.82 22.10
N GLY A 13 -11.94 34.58 22.58
CA GLY A 13 -12.52 33.24 22.68
C GLY A 13 -12.70 32.57 21.31
N ILE A 14 -13.18 33.31 20.30
CA ILE A 14 -13.30 32.81 18.92
C ILE A 14 -11.92 32.50 18.33
N ILE A 15 -10.94 33.39 18.49
CA ILE A 15 -9.57 33.16 18.00
C ILE A 15 -8.97 31.93 18.69
N PHE A 16 -9.19 31.77 20.00
CA PHE A 16 -8.74 30.60 20.74
C PHE A 16 -9.43 29.32 20.28
N LEU A 17 -10.74 29.35 19.99
CA LEU A 17 -11.49 28.21 19.46
C LEU A 17 -11.09 27.86 18.02
N LEU A 18 -10.85 28.85 17.16
CA LEU A 18 -10.35 28.65 15.80
C LEU A 18 -8.92 28.11 15.82
N ALA A 19 -8.07 28.59 16.73
CA ALA A 19 -6.76 28.02 16.98
C ALA A 19 -6.89 26.58 17.47
N LEU A 20 -7.71 26.31 18.49
CA LEU A 20 -7.98 24.95 18.96
C LEU A 20 -8.47 24.03 17.84
N TYR A 21 -9.40 24.45 17.00
CA TYR A 21 -9.89 23.66 15.87
C TYR A 21 -8.78 23.45 14.80
N SER A 22 -7.99 24.47 14.54
CA SER A 22 -6.88 24.41 13.58
C SER A 22 -5.72 23.55 14.09
N PHE A 23 -5.54 23.41 15.41
CA PHE A 23 -4.42 22.70 16.05
C PHE A 23 -4.82 21.39 16.75
N TYR A 24 -6.11 21.09 16.95
CA TYR A 24 -6.55 19.82 17.55
C TYR A 24 -7.42 19.03 16.57
N PRO A 25 -7.05 17.78 16.26
CA PRO A 25 -7.87 16.88 15.45
C PRO A 25 -9.07 16.40 16.27
N LEU A 26 -10.13 17.19 16.29
CA LEU A 26 -11.38 16.83 16.96
C LEU A 26 -12.07 15.69 16.17
N GLY A 27 -12.50 14.64 16.88
CA GLY A 27 -13.34 13.57 16.32
C GLY A 27 -12.63 12.26 15.97
N LEU A 28 -11.30 12.23 15.92
CA LEU A 28 -10.57 10.98 15.68
C LEU A 28 -10.29 10.21 17.00
N PRO A 29 -10.42 8.87 17.00
CA PRO A 29 -10.03 8.05 18.15
C PRO A 29 -8.58 8.24 18.58
N ASN A 30 -8.26 7.81 19.80
CA ASN A 30 -6.89 7.79 20.29
C ASN A 30 -6.04 6.85 19.41
N ALA A 31 -4.95 7.36 18.84
CA ALA A 31 -4.06 6.59 17.96
C ALA A 31 -3.55 5.28 18.58
N LYS A 32 -3.40 5.21 19.92
CA LYS A 32 -3.01 3.97 20.61
C LYS A 32 -3.98 2.82 20.38
N LYS A 33 -5.27 3.12 20.20
CA LYS A 33 -6.30 2.10 19.96
C LYS A 33 -6.03 1.29 18.70
N TYR A 34 -5.52 1.92 17.64
CA TYR A 34 -5.18 1.25 16.39
C TYR A 34 -4.05 0.21 16.55
N PHE A 35 -3.23 0.33 17.60
CA PHE A 35 -2.06 -0.51 17.87
C PHE A 35 -2.27 -1.51 19.00
N GLU A 36 -3.47 -1.62 19.54
CA GLU A 36 -3.78 -2.69 20.49
C GLU A 36 -3.55 -4.06 19.82
N PRO A 37 -3.00 -5.06 20.54
CA PRO A 37 -2.78 -6.39 20.00
C PRO A 37 -4.08 -7.05 19.52
N ILE A 38 -3.99 -7.93 18.52
CA ILE A 38 -5.11 -8.77 18.09
C ILE A 38 -5.65 -9.56 19.29
N GLY A 39 -6.98 -9.62 19.42
CA GLY A 39 -7.68 -10.16 20.59
C GLY A 39 -8.01 -9.12 21.67
N GLN A 40 -7.29 -8.00 21.74
CA GLN A 40 -7.65 -6.83 22.56
C GLN A 40 -8.16 -5.66 21.71
N ARG A 41 -7.73 -5.62 20.44
CA ARG A 41 -8.11 -4.64 19.44
C ARG A 41 -9.60 -4.71 19.11
N THR A 42 -10.25 -3.56 19.05
CA THR A 42 -11.63 -3.40 18.55
C THR A 42 -11.69 -2.43 17.39
N LEU A 43 -12.46 -2.69 16.33
CA LEU A 43 -12.59 -1.71 15.25
C LEU A 43 -13.08 -0.36 15.79
N GLN A 44 -12.43 0.71 15.36
CA GLN A 44 -12.78 2.07 15.72
C GLN A 44 -13.92 2.58 14.83
N GLN A 45 -14.62 3.62 15.29
CA GLN A 45 -15.79 4.16 14.58
C GLN A 45 -15.48 4.64 13.16
N ASP A 46 -14.30 5.24 12.95
CA ASP A 46 -13.81 5.66 11.64
C ASP A 46 -13.49 4.47 10.73
N GLU A 47 -12.86 3.42 11.26
CA GLU A 47 -12.59 2.19 10.49
C GLU A 47 -13.89 1.49 10.08
N ILE A 48 -14.89 1.42 10.95
CA ILE A 48 -16.21 0.86 10.64
C ILE A 48 -16.90 1.71 9.57
N GLY A 49 -16.86 3.04 9.69
CA GLY A 49 -17.41 3.95 8.69
C GLY A 49 -16.77 3.77 7.31
N GLN A 50 -15.43 3.74 7.26
CA GLN A 50 -14.68 3.51 6.03
C GLN A 50 -14.97 2.12 5.43
N PHE A 51 -14.99 1.07 6.27
CA PHE A 51 -15.33 -0.27 5.83
C PHE A 51 -16.74 -0.35 5.25
N ASN A 52 -17.73 0.24 5.90
CA ASN A 52 -19.10 0.29 5.39
C ASN A 52 -19.19 1.01 4.05
N TYR A 53 -18.51 2.16 3.92
CA TYR A 53 -18.48 2.90 2.66
C TYR A 53 -17.85 2.07 1.52
N VAL A 54 -16.68 1.48 1.78
CA VAL A 54 -15.97 0.64 0.79
C VAL A 54 -16.83 -0.57 0.42
N TYR A 55 -17.35 -1.29 1.40
CA TYR A 55 -18.18 -2.47 1.19
C TYR A 55 -19.42 -2.14 0.33
N ASN A 56 -20.17 -1.11 0.70
CA ASN A 56 -21.36 -0.70 -0.05
C ASN A 56 -21.03 -0.30 -1.49
N THR A 57 -19.87 0.34 -1.71
CA THR A 57 -19.39 0.69 -3.05
C THR A 57 -19.21 -0.56 -3.91
N TYR A 58 -18.54 -1.59 -3.39
CA TYR A 58 -18.33 -2.84 -4.12
C TYR A 58 -19.61 -3.66 -4.29
N GLU A 59 -20.56 -3.62 -3.35
CA GLU A 59 -21.88 -4.25 -3.53
C GLU A 59 -22.66 -3.62 -4.68
N ILE A 60 -22.70 -2.29 -4.77
CA ILE A 60 -23.34 -1.59 -5.89
C ILE A 60 -22.66 -1.98 -7.22
N MET A 61 -21.34 -2.05 -7.23
CA MET A 61 -20.59 -2.48 -8.40
C MET A 61 -20.84 -3.93 -8.79
N ASP A 62 -21.15 -4.83 -7.84
CA ASP A 62 -21.49 -6.22 -8.13
C ASP A 62 -22.85 -6.34 -8.83
N ILE A 63 -23.85 -5.59 -8.34
CA ILE A 63 -25.20 -5.53 -8.92
C ILE A 63 -25.17 -4.97 -10.35
N THR A 64 -24.24 -4.06 -10.63
CA THR A 64 -24.14 -3.37 -11.92
C THR A 64 -23.16 -4.03 -12.91
N GLY A 65 -22.67 -5.24 -12.60
CA GLY A 65 -21.83 -6.02 -13.51
C GLY A 65 -20.40 -5.48 -13.57
N ASP A 66 -19.90 -5.11 -14.74
CA ASP A 66 -18.53 -4.60 -14.92
C ASP A 66 -18.44 -3.06 -14.84
N GLU A 67 -19.43 -2.41 -14.21
CA GLU A 67 -19.40 -0.97 -13.99
C GLU A 67 -18.63 -0.60 -12.71
N PHE A 68 -17.91 0.53 -12.80
CA PHE A 68 -17.11 1.11 -11.72
C PHE A 68 -17.77 2.38 -11.19
N ILE A 69 -19.06 2.26 -10.81
CA ILE A 69 -19.87 3.38 -10.32
C ILE A 69 -19.22 3.98 -9.06
N GLY A 70 -19.12 5.30 -9.04
CA GLY A 70 -18.53 6.05 -7.93
C GLY A 70 -17.00 6.20 -8.01
N TRP A 71 -16.35 5.61 -9.01
CA TRP A 71 -14.93 5.77 -9.25
C TRP A 71 -14.67 6.79 -10.35
N ASP A 72 -13.67 7.65 -10.14
CA ASP A 72 -13.28 8.66 -11.12
C ASP A 72 -12.59 8.00 -12.32
N THR A 73 -13.25 8.05 -13.47
CA THR A 73 -12.73 7.50 -14.74
C THR A 73 -11.47 8.20 -15.24
N SER A 74 -11.22 9.45 -14.84
CA SER A 74 -9.97 10.15 -15.17
C SER A 74 -8.76 9.53 -14.44
N GLU A 75 -9.01 8.81 -13.35
CA GLU A 75 -8.02 8.15 -12.51
C GLU A 75 -7.94 6.62 -12.77
N HIS A 76 -8.43 6.15 -13.93
CA HIS A 76 -8.55 4.72 -14.22
C HIS A 76 -7.24 3.93 -14.07
N LEU A 77 -6.09 4.52 -14.43
CA LEU A 77 -4.77 3.88 -14.27
C LEU A 77 -4.43 3.59 -12.80
N ARG A 78 -5.08 4.30 -11.86
CA ARG A 78 -4.87 4.13 -10.43
C ARG A 78 -5.85 3.13 -9.80
N TRP A 79 -6.87 2.69 -10.53
CA TRP A 79 -7.93 1.85 -9.98
C TRP A 79 -7.40 0.54 -9.38
N ARG A 80 -6.44 -0.11 -10.04
CA ARG A 80 -5.79 -1.34 -9.52
C ARG A 80 -5.23 -1.17 -8.11
N TYR A 81 -4.67 0.00 -7.79
CA TYR A 81 -4.11 0.28 -6.46
C TYR A 81 -5.21 0.53 -5.44
N GLY A 82 -6.27 1.27 -5.81
CA GLY A 82 -7.43 1.46 -4.96
C GLY A 82 -8.07 0.13 -4.56
N ILE A 83 -8.18 -0.80 -5.52
CA ILE A 83 -8.71 -2.16 -5.27
C ILE A 83 -7.77 -2.92 -4.34
N ALA A 84 -6.48 -2.99 -4.70
CA ALA A 84 -5.52 -3.80 -3.96
C ALA A 84 -5.33 -3.32 -2.53
N PHE A 85 -5.10 -2.03 -2.29
CA PHE A 85 -4.92 -1.52 -0.92
C PHE A 85 -6.18 -1.64 -0.07
N SER A 86 -7.37 -1.48 -0.66
CA SER A 86 -8.63 -1.76 0.06
C SER A 86 -8.71 -3.23 0.46
N SER A 87 -8.34 -4.15 -0.44
CA SER A 87 -8.37 -5.59 -0.17
C SER A 87 -7.41 -6.01 0.94
N TYR A 88 -6.26 -5.35 1.09
CA TYR A 88 -5.28 -5.65 2.14
C TYR A 88 -5.79 -5.33 3.55
N GLY A 89 -6.76 -4.42 3.66
CA GLY A 89 -7.46 -4.15 4.91
C GLY A 89 -8.41 -5.27 5.34
N MET A 90 -8.94 -6.06 4.41
CA MET A 90 -10.00 -7.03 4.71
C MET A 90 -9.55 -8.15 5.68
N PRO A 91 -8.37 -8.79 5.49
CA PRO A 91 -7.84 -9.73 6.48
C PRO A 91 -7.67 -9.12 7.87
N SER A 92 -7.22 -7.87 7.95
CA SER A 92 -7.06 -7.17 9.24
C SER A 92 -8.41 -6.94 9.93
N ILE A 93 -9.44 -6.55 9.18
CA ILE A 93 -10.81 -6.40 9.70
C ILE A 93 -11.33 -7.73 10.24
N ALA A 94 -11.20 -8.82 9.48
CA ALA A 94 -11.65 -10.14 9.88
C ALA A 94 -10.90 -10.69 11.11
N MET A 95 -9.59 -10.39 11.24
CA MET A 95 -8.80 -10.74 12.42
C MET A 95 -9.20 -9.95 13.68
N ILE A 96 -9.66 -8.71 13.52
CA ILE A 96 -10.01 -7.82 14.63
C ILE A 96 -11.46 -8.03 15.09
N SER A 97 -12.39 -8.26 14.17
CA SER A 97 -13.82 -8.31 14.48
C SER A 97 -14.51 -9.48 13.81
N GLN A 98 -14.91 -10.46 14.62
CA GLN A 98 -15.71 -11.60 14.17
C GLN A 98 -17.05 -11.17 13.57
N GLU A 99 -17.66 -10.11 14.10
CA GLU A 99 -18.92 -9.53 13.59
C GLU A 99 -18.79 -9.04 12.14
N HIS A 100 -17.63 -8.50 11.76
CA HIS A 100 -17.39 -7.94 10.43
C HIS A 100 -16.69 -8.92 9.49
N ALA A 101 -16.26 -10.08 9.98
CA ALA A 101 -15.41 -11.01 9.25
C ALA A 101 -16.05 -11.52 7.95
N ASP A 102 -17.32 -11.92 7.97
CA ASP A 102 -17.98 -12.46 6.78
C ASP A 102 -18.21 -11.39 5.71
N ARG A 103 -18.55 -10.16 6.12
CA ARG A 103 -18.62 -9.02 5.21
C ARG A 103 -17.25 -8.68 4.62
N ALA A 104 -16.17 -8.79 5.40
CA ALA A 104 -14.81 -8.54 4.91
C ALA A 104 -14.37 -9.60 3.88
N LYS A 105 -14.67 -10.88 4.13
CA LYS A 105 -14.47 -11.97 3.16
C LYS A 105 -15.24 -11.70 1.86
N HIS A 106 -16.52 -11.33 1.98
CA HIS A 106 -17.34 -11.01 0.81
C HIS A 106 -16.81 -9.79 0.04
N ALA A 107 -16.42 -8.71 0.72
CA ALA A 107 -15.82 -7.54 0.07
C ALA A 107 -14.57 -7.92 -0.72
N MET A 108 -13.70 -8.74 -0.12
CA MET A 108 -12.47 -9.18 -0.78
C MET A 108 -12.75 -10.03 -2.03
N TYR A 109 -13.75 -10.90 -1.97
CA TYR A 109 -14.25 -11.65 -3.14
C TYR A 109 -14.70 -10.70 -4.27
N LEU A 110 -15.49 -9.67 -3.95
CA LEU A 110 -15.92 -8.66 -4.93
C LEU A 110 -14.74 -7.87 -5.52
N MET A 111 -13.77 -7.48 -4.67
CA MET A 111 -12.55 -6.77 -5.08
C MET A 111 -11.70 -7.60 -6.04
N ILE A 112 -11.55 -8.91 -5.80
CA ILE A 112 -10.83 -9.82 -6.70
C ILE A 112 -11.53 -9.88 -8.06
N LYS A 113 -12.85 -10.03 -8.09
CA LYS A 113 -13.62 -9.99 -9.35
C LYS A 113 -13.38 -8.69 -10.13
N LYS A 114 -13.38 -7.54 -9.45
CA LYS A 114 -13.13 -6.24 -10.07
C LYS A 114 -11.69 -6.07 -10.55
N MET A 115 -10.71 -6.57 -9.80
CA MET A 115 -9.29 -6.55 -10.21
C MET A 115 -9.06 -7.31 -11.52
N LYS A 116 -9.88 -8.32 -11.82
CA LYS A 116 -9.82 -9.11 -13.06
C LYS A 116 -10.51 -8.43 -14.25
N SER A 117 -11.20 -7.32 -14.06
CA SER A 117 -11.88 -6.59 -15.14
C SER A 117 -10.90 -6.03 -16.17
N PRO A 118 -11.16 -6.18 -17.49
CA PRO A 118 -10.40 -5.48 -18.53
C PRO A 118 -10.36 -3.96 -18.37
N LYS A 119 -11.32 -3.35 -17.66
CA LYS A 119 -11.27 -1.91 -17.34
C LYS A 119 -10.14 -1.55 -16.36
N VAL A 120 -9.58 -2.51 -15.64
CA VAL A 120 -8.50 -2.32 -14.64
C VAL A 120 -7.11 -2.60 -15.21
N TRP A 121 -7.00 -3.57 -16.12
CA TRP A 121 -5.72 -4.00 -16.69
C TRP A 121 -5.56 -3.69 -18.19
N GLY A 122 -6.61 -3.26 -18.88
CA GLY A 122 -6.64 -3.06 -20.33
C GLY A 122 -5.72 -1.94 -20.85
N ASP A 123 -5.19 -1.09 -19.98
CA ASP A 123 -4.09 -0.17 -20.29
C ASP A 123 -2.85 -0.93 -20.79
N TRP A 124 -2.60 -2.15 -20.31
CA TRP A 124 -1.50 -2.99 -20.77
C TRP A 124 -1.57 -3.25 -22.27
N ILE A 125 -2.75 -3.64 -22.76
CA ILE A 125 -3.01 -3.84 -24.20
C ILE A 125 -2.99 -2.48 -24.91
N SER A 126 -3.67 -1.48 -24.35
CA SER A 126 -3.84 -0.16 -24.99
C SER A 126 -2.51 0.56 -25.21
N TYR A 127 -1.51 0.32 -24.35
CA TYR A 127 -0.15 0.85 -24.47
C TYR A 127 0.78 -0.03 -25.30
N GLY A 128 0.29 -1.14 -25.86
CA GLY A 128 1.07 -2.04 -26.69
C GLY A 128 2.13 -2.83 -25.92
N MET A 129 1.91 -3.09 -24.63
CA MET A 129 2.86 -3.80 -23.78
C MET A 129 2.74 -5.33 -23.90
N GLY A 130 1.59 -5.83 -24.37
CA GLY A 130 1.33 -7.24 -24.66
C GLY A 130 -0.17 -7.55 -24.68
N ASP A 131 -0.54 -8.75 -25.17
CA ASP A 131 -1.95 -9.16 -25.30
C ASP A 131 -2.52 -9.81 -24.02
N ASP A 132 -1.65 -10.19 -23.09
CA ASP A 132 -2.00 -10.86 -21.84
C ASP A 132 -1.32 -10.14 -20.65
N PRO A 133 -2.10 -9.57 -19.69
CA PRO A 133 -1.58 -8.76 -18.58
C PRO A 133 -0.81 -9.56 -17.51
N ILE A 134 -0.78 -10.90 -17.59
CA ILE A 134 -0.15 -11.76 -16.58
C ILE A 134 0.94 -12.69 -17.15
N SER A 135 1.14 -12.66 -18.47
CA SER A 135 2.09 -13.52 -19.19
C SER A 135 3.57 -13.21 -18.94
N GLU A 136 3.96 -11.92 -19.06
CA GLU A 136 5.32 -11.39 -18.90
C GLU A 136 5.24 -9.92 -18.47
N GLY A 137 6.16 -9.47 -17.60
CA GLY A 137 6.13 -8.11 -17.07
C GLY A 137 4.86 -7.83 -16.26
N ASN A 138 4.41 -6.57 -16.23
CA ASN A 138 3.22 -6.13 -15.49
C ASN A 138 3.19 -6.62 -14.03
N VAL A 139 4.37 -6.74 -13.40
CA VAL A 139 4.51 -7.32 -12.06
C VAL A 139 3.69 -6.56 -11.02
N MET A 140 3.44 -5.27 -11.24
CA MET A 140 2.56 -4.49 -10.38
C MET A 140 1.13 -5.04 -10.38
N TYR A 141 0.52 -5.24 -11.55
CA TYR A 141 -0.84 -5.79 -11.64
C TYR A 141 -0.90 -7.21 -11.07
N LYS A 142 -0.05 -8.09 -11.59
CA LYS A 142 -0.13 -9.51 -11.28
C LYS A 142 0.34 -9.84 -9.87
N GLY A 143 1.32 -9.11 -9.34
CA GLY A 143 1.75 -9.24 -7.94
C GLY A 143 0.65 -8.84 -6.96
N HIS A 144 -0.05 -7.73 -7.22
CA HIS A 144 -1.23 -7.34 -6.45
C HIS A 144 -2.32 -8.43 -6.50
N LEU A 145 -2.69 -8.90 -7.70
CA LEU A 145 -3.69 -9.94 -7.87
C LEU A 145 -3.30 -11.26 -7.15
N ASN A 146 -2.03 -11.67 -7.27
CA ASN A 146 -1.54 -12.88 -6.61
C ASN A 146 -1.59 -12.76 -5.08
N LEU A 147 -1.24 -11.60 -4.52
CA LEU A 147 -1.36 -11.35 -3.08
C LEU A 147 -2.83 -11.34 -2.64
N MET A 148 -3.73 -10.78 -3.43
CA MET A 148 -5.17 -10.80 -3.16
C MET A 148 -5.71 -12.23 -3.09
N TYR A 149 -5.34 -13.11 -4.03
CA TYR A 149 -5.75 -14.52 -3.97
C TYR A 149 -5.26 -15.20 -2.69
N GLY A 150 -3.98 -15.07 -2.38
CA GLY A 150 -3.39 -15.69 -1.20
C GLY A 150 -4.01 -15.20 0.10
N LEU A 151 -4.24 -13.89 0.23
CA LEU A 151 -4.87 -13.31 1.42
C LEU A 151 -6.34 -13.72 1.56
N TYR A 152 -7.07 -13.84 0.46
CA TYR A 152 -8.46 -14.30 0.48
C TYR A 152 -8.57 -15.74 0.97
N GLN A 153 -7.78 -16.65 0.37
CA GLN A 153 -7.77 -18.06 0.78
C GLN A 153 -7.30 -18.21 2.23
N LEU A 154 -6.28 -17.44 2.66
CA LEU A 154 -5.78 -17.47 4.03
C LEU A 154 -6.83 -16.99 5.06
N MET A 155 -7.60 -15.95 4.74
CA MET A 155 -8.61 -15.39 5.65
C MET A 155 -9.91 -16.22 5.70
N SER A 156 -10.32 -16.79 4.56
CA SER A 156 -11.63 -17.44 4.42
C SER A 156 -11.57 -18.96 4.53
N GLY A 157 -10.44 -19.58 4.18
CA GLY A 157 -10.34 -21.02 3.92
C GLY A 157 -11.01 -21.44 2.61
N ASP A 158 -11.53 -20.49 1.82
CA ASP A 158 -12.22 -20.75 0.55
C ASP A 158 -11.23 -20.93 -0.60
N GLU A 159 -11.46 -21.96 -1.42
CA GLU A 159 -10.62 -22.33 -2.56
C GLU A 159 -11.15 -21.85 -3.91
N GLU A 160 -12.20 -21.02 -3.96
CA GLU A 160 -12.80 -20.45 -5.18
C GLU A 160 -11.75 -19.96 -6.20
N PHE A 161 -10.71 -19.28 -5.73
CA PHE A 161 -9.64 -18.76 -6.59
C PHE A 161 -8.34 -19.60 -6.59
N SER A 162 -8.30 -20.75 -5.91
CA SER A 162 -7.08 -21.55 -5.72
C SER A 162 -6.41 -21.95 -7.05
N ARG A 163 -7.20 -22.38 -8.04
CA ARG A 163 -6.68 -22.76 -9.37
C ARG A 163 -6.02 -21.58 -10.08
N GLU A 164 -6.63 -20.40 -10.03
CA GLU A 164 -6.09 -19.19 -10.63
C GLU A 164 -4.85 -18.73 -9.87
N PHE A 165 -4.85 -18.85 -8.54
CA PHE A 165 -3.72 -18.50 -7.68
C PHE A 165 -2.49 -19.37 -7.97
N THR A 166 -2.67 -20.70 -8.06
CA THR A 166 -1.60 -21.64 -8.42
C THR A 166 -1.06 -21.36 -9.82
N TRP A 167 -1.95 -21.14 -10.79
CA TRP A 167 -1.53 -20.82 -12.15
C TRP A 167 -0.76 -19.50 -12.21
N LEU A 168 -1.26 -18.44 -11.56
CA LEU A 168 -0.61 -17.14 -11.59
C LEU A 168 0.74 -17.17 -10.87
N THR A 169 0.81 -17.86 -9.74
CA THR A 169 2.08 -18.08 -9.01
C THR A 169 3.06 -18.81 -9.91
N SER A 170 2.66 -19.85 -10.66
CA SER A 170 3.58 -20.54 -11.56
C SER A 170 4.11 -19.61 -12.67
N ARG A 171 3.26 -18.73 -13.23
CA ARG A 171 3.70 -17.72 -14.21
C ARG A 171 4.74 -16.76 -13.65
N ILE A 172 4.54 -16.28 -12.42
CA ILE A 172 5.51 -15.43 -11.73
C ILE A 172 6.84 -16.16 -11.53
N ILE A 173 6.80 -17.41 -11.05
CA ILE A 173 8.00 -18.21 -10.82
C ILE A 173 8.74 -18.56 -12.11
N ASP A 174 8.02 -18.92 -13.17
CA ASP A 174 8.63 -19.23 -14.47
C ASP A 174 9.37 -18.01 -15.04
N GLU A 175 8.80 -16.81 -14.90
CA GLU A 175 9.45 -15.57 -15.31
C GLU A 175 10.70 -15.27 -14.46
N MET A 176 10.61 -15.38 -13.13
CA MET A 176 11.76 -15.18 -12.24
C MET A 176 12.91 -16.13 -12.56
N ARG A 177 12.60 -17.42 -12.76
CA ARG A 177 13.59 -18.44 -13.13
C ARG A 177 14.22 -18.17 -14.49
N ARG A 178 13.42 -17.74 -15.48
CA ARG A 178 13.93 -17.35 -16.78
C ARG A 178 14.90 -16.17 -16.67
N HIS A 179 14.52 -15.11 -15.97
CA HIS A 179 15.38 -13.94 -15.78
C HIS A 179 16.68 -14.29 -15.02
N HIS A 180 16.58 -15.16 -14.01
CA HIS A 180 17.74 -15.69 -13.31
C HIS A 180 18.71 -16.42 -14.26
N ILE A 181 18.20 -17.28 -15.14
CA ILE A 181 19.01 -18.00 -16.16
C ILE A 181 19.61 -17.02 -17.19
N GLU A 182 18.86 -16.01 -17.61
CA GLU A 182 19.36 -14.98 -18.52
C GLU A 182 20.46 -14.10 -17.91
N GLY A 183 20.49 -13.97 -16.58
CA GLY A 183 21.53 -13.26 -15.83
C GLY A 183 21.54 -11.74 -16.02
N LYS A 184 20.47 -11.15 -16.57
CA LYS A 184 20.37 -9.70 -16.82
C LYS A 184 19.83 -8.92 -15.63
N HIS A 185 18.81 -9.47 -14.97
CA HIS A 185 18.20 -8.97 -13.75
C HIS A 185 17.44 -10.10 -13.06
N GLU A 186 16.94 -9.85 -11.86
CA GLU A 186 16.09 -10.79 -11.10
C GLU A 186 14.67 -10.24 -11.00
N GLY A 187 13.72 -11.06 -10.54
CA GLY A 187 12.32 -10.63 -10.38
C GLY A 187 11.62 -10.41 -11.73
N ALA A 188 10.72 -9.42 -11.78
CA ALA A 188 10.00 -9.06 -13.00
C ALA A 188 9.89 -7.54 -13.18
N ASP A 189 9.72 -7.13 -14.43
CA ASP A 189 9.50 -5.73 -14.82
C ASP A 189 8.03 -5.32 -14.60
N CYS A 190 7.78 -4.03 -14.30
CA CYS A 190 6.41 -3.49 -14.27
C CYS A 190 5.99 -3.14 -15.71
N GLU A 191 6.78 -2.31 -16.40
CA GLU A 191 6.72 -2.15 -17.85
C GLU A 191 8.04 -2.60 -18.48
N PRO A 192 8.10 -2.95 -19.78
CA PRO A 192 9.32 -3.39 -20.42
C PRO A 192 10.50 -2.42 -20.18
N GLY A 193 11.56 -2.91 -19.55
CA GLY A 193 12.73 -2.09 -19.23
C GLY A 193 12.62 -1.27 -17.95
N ARG A 194 11.52 -1.37 -17.19
CA ARG A 194 11.23 -0.58 -15.99
C ARG A 194 10.97 -1.49 -14.79
N TYR A 195 11.99 -1.59 -13.95
CA TYR A 195 11.99 -2.39 -12.75
C TYR A 195 11.85 -1.51 -11.52
N PHE A 196 10.94 -1.88 -10.62
CA PHE A 196 10.68 -1.16 -9.38
C PHE A 196 10.65 -2.13 -8.19
N ALA A 197 11.39 -1.78 -7.13
CA ALA A 197 11.48 -2.59 -5.92
C ALA A 197 10.12 -2.73 -5.22
N GLN A 198 9.32 -1.66 -5.20
CA GLN A 198 7.99 -1.66 -4.60
C GLN A 198 6.97 -2.52 -5.36
N CYS A 199 7.08 -2.67 -6.70
CA CYS A 199 6.21 -3.61 -7.41
C CYS A 199 6.60 -5.06 -7.04
N ASN A 200 7.90 -5.36 -7.07
CA ASN A 200 8.41 -6.70 -6.83
C ASN A 200 8.15 -7.16 -5.39
N SER A 201 8.28 -6.28 -4.39
CA SER A 201 8.05 -6.62 -2.98
C SER A 201 6.66 -7.20 -2.70
N ILE A 202 5.64 -6.76 -3.44
CA ILE A 202 4.27 -7.28 -3.35
C ILE A 202 4.21 -8.72 -3.89
N SER A 203 4.83 -8.95 -5.05
CA SER A 203 4.93 -10.29 -5.65
C SER A 203 5.66 -11.23 -4.71
N LEU A 204 6.78 -10.78 -4.10
CA LEU A 204 7.51 -11.58 -3.14
C LEU A 204 6.66 -11.93 -1.92
N LEU A 205 5.98 -10.94 -1.32
CA LEU A 205 5.06 -11.20 -0.20
C LEU A 205 3.99 -12.24 -0.57
N SER A 206 3.46 -12.21 -1.80
CA SER A 206 2.50 -13.21 -2.28
C SER A 206 3.08 -14.63 -2.28
N LEU A 207 4.36 -14.80 -2.60
CA LEU A 207 5.04 -16.11 -2.55
C LEU A 207 5.15 -16.64 -1.12
N LYS A 208 5.35 -15.76 -0.13
CA LYS A 208 5.37 -16.16 1.29
C LYS A 208 4.02 -16.70 1.75
N ILE A 209 2.94 -16.09 1.27
CA ILE A 209 1.57 -16.57 1.53
C ILE A 209 1.32 -17.89 0.79
N TYR A 210 1.78 -18.00 -0.45
CA TYR A 210 1.67 -19.24 -1.23
C TYR A 210 2.39 -20.41 -0.55
N ASP A 211 3.64 -20.23 -0.13
CA ASP A 211 4.42 -21.24 0.60
C ASP A 211 3.70 -21.68 1.89
N LYS A 212 3.09 -20.74 2.61
CA LYS A 212 2.32 -21.04 3.83
C LYS A 212 1.08 -21.90 3.55
N LEU A 213 0.41 -21.71 2.42
CA LEU A 213 -0.81 -22.44 2.06
C LEU A 213 -0.52 -23.79 1.41
N TYR A 214 0.54 -23.89 0.60
CA TYR A 214 0.80 -25.05 -0.26
C TYR A 214 2.09 -25.82 0.09
N GLY A 215 2.86 -25.38 1.08
CA GLY A 215 4.07 -26.07 1.52
C GLY A 215 5.24 -26.03 0.54
N THR A 216 5.28 -25.04 -0.35
CA THR A 216 6.41 -24.75 -1.25
C THR A 216 7.49 -23.91 -0.57
N ASN A 217 8.56 -23.57 -1.29
CA ASN A 217 9.69 -22.78 -0.79
C ASN A 217 10.10 -21.63 -1.73
N TYR A 218 9.15 -21.09 -2.50
CA TYR A 218 9.43 -20.04 -3.48
C TYR A 218 9.88 -18.72 -2.83
N SER A 219 9.41 -18.45 -1.63
CA SER A 219 9.83 -17.31 -0.82
C SER A 219 11.25 -17.45 -0.26
N GLU A 220 11.81 -18.66 -0.23
CA GLU A 220 13.19 -18.89 0.20
C GLU A 220 14.17 -18.89 -0.97
N VAL A 221 13.75 -19.43 -2.12
CA VAL A 221 14.62 -19.61 -3.29
C VAL A 221 14.49 -18.41 -4.24
N GLU A 222 13.43 -18.34 -5.04
CA GLU A 222 13.27 -17.33 -6.10
C GLU A 222 13.20 -15.91 -5.54
N ALA A 223 12.52 -15.72 -4.40
CA ALA A 223 12.46 -14.41 -3.77
C ALA A 223 13.82 -13.92 -3.29
N SER A 224 14.72 -14.82 -2.85
CA SER A 224 16.06 -14.44 -2.37
C SER A 224 16.91 -13.83 -3.49
N TRP A 225 16.81 -14.33 -4.72
CA TRP A 225 17.52 -13.76 -5.87
C TRP A 225 17.09 -12.32 -6.11
N THR A 226 15.78 -12.09 -6.07
CA THR A 226 15.18 -10.77 -6.27
C THR A 226 15.57 -9.79 -5.15
N ILE A 227 15.55 -10.23 -3.89
CA ILE A 227 15.97 -9.39 -2.75
C ILE A 227 17.45 -9.04 -2.84
N ASN A 228 18.30 -10.02 -3.15
CA ASN A 228 19.74 -9.80 -3.32
C ASN A 228 20.02 -8.82 -4.46
N PHE A 229 19.30 -8.95 -5.57
CA PHE A 229 19.40 -8.01 -6.68
C PHE A 229 19.00 -6.58 -6.28
N ILE A 230 17.85 -6.41 -5.62
CA ILE A 230 17.39 -5.11 -5.14
C ILE A 230 18.44 -4.49 -4.21
N LYS A 231 18.96 -5.24 -3.23
CA LYS A 231 19.99 -4.77 -2.29
C LYS A 231 21.33 -4.44 -2.96
N GLN A 232 21.66 -5.08 -4.08
CA GLN A 232 22.94 -4.83 -4.76
C GLN A 232 22.85 -3.71 -5.80
N LYS A 233 21.71 -3.58 -6.47
CA LYS A 233 21.56 -2.72 -7.67
C LYS A 233 20.64 -1.53 -7.46
N MET A 234 19.81 -1.57 -6.43
CA MET A 234 18.74 -0.59 -6.21
C MET A 234 18.74 0.00 -4.81
N THR A 235 19.87 0.03 -4.12
CA THR A 235 20.02 0.76 -2.87
C THR A 235 21.12 1.79 -2.99
N ASP A 236 20.89 2.98 -2.43
CA ASP A 236 21.93 3.99 -2.35
C ASP A 236 23.01 3.59 -1.32
N LYS A 237 24.22 4.09 -1.51
CA LYS A 237 25.38 3.72 -0.67
C LYS A 237 25.47 4.49 0.64
N ASN A 238 24.75 5.60 0.78
CA ASN A 238 24.87 6.48 1.94
C ASN A 238 23.95 6.00 3.04
N ASN A 239 22.66 5.82 2.72
CA ASN A 239 21.61 5.57 3.71
C ASN A 239 20.90 4.21 3.52
N GLY A 240 21.15 3.51 2.40
CA GLY A 240 20.48 2.25 2.09
C GLY A 240 19.04 2.41 1.60
N PHE A 241 18.63 3.61 1.19
CA PHE A 241 17.35 3.83 0.54
C PHE A 241 17.25 3.05 -0.76
N TYR A 242 16.08 2.44 -0.96
CA TYR A 242 15.67 1.90 -2.24
C TYR A 242 15.57 3.04 -3.25
N LEU A 243 16.26 2.86 -4.38
CA LEU A 243 16.31 3.77 -5.50
C LEU A 243 15.05 3.62 -6.37
N LYS A 244 14.65 4.72 -7.02
CA LYS A 244 13.32 4.85 -7.62
C LYS A 244 13.00 3.83 -8.70
N MET A 245 13.93 3.53 -9.60
CA MET A 245 13.69 2.65 -10.75
C MET A 245 15.01 2.12 -11.32
N TYR A 246 15.07 0.82 -11.60
CA TYR A 246 16.17 0.20 -12.33
C TYR A 246 15.74 -0.04 -13.78
N ASN A 247 16.59 0.36 -14.72
CA ASN A 247 16.36 0.10 -16.12
C ASN A 247 17.05 -1.22 -16.50
N THR A 248 16.27 -2.27 -16.77
CA THR A 248 16.81 -3.61 -17.06
C THR A 248 17.52 -3.70 -18.41
N LYS A 249 17.14 -2.85 -19.38
CA LYS A 249 17.78 -2.78 -20.69
C LYS A 249 19.17 -2.13 -20.65
N HIS A 250 19.31 -1.06 -19.87
CA HIS A 250 20.53 -0.26 -19.78
C HIS A 250 21.34 -0.53 -18.52
N GLN A 251 20.83 -1.40 -17.65
CA GLN A 251 21.46 -1.86 -16.41
C GLN A 251 21.90 -0.74 -15.45
N PHE A 252 21.11 0.35 -15.38
CA PHE A 252 21.37 1.46 -14.48
C PHE A 252 20.19 1.69 -13.54
N CYS A 253 20.46 2.20 -12.34
CA CYS A 253 19.43 2.62 -11.41
C CYS A 253 19.35 4.15 -11.35
N ASN A 254 18.13 4.69 -11.39
CA ASN A 254 17.89 6.11 -11.20
C ASN A 254 18.26 6.48 -9.75
N PRO A 255 19.22 7.41 -9.51
CA PRO A 255 19.67 7.76 -8.17
C PRO A 255 18.65 8.59 -7.37
N GLN A 256 17.49 8.94 -7.95
CA GLN A 256 16.44 9.67 -7.24
C GLN A 256 15.96 8.87 -6.03
N LEU A 257 16.00 9.51 -4.86
CA LEU A 257 15.41 9.00 -3.65
C LEU A 257 13.92 9.35 -3.61
N SER A 258 13.09 8.42 -3.13
CA SER A 258 11.65 8.63 -3.07
C SER A 258 11.05 8.14 -1.75
N GLY A 259 10.25 9.00 -1.12
CA GLY A 259 9.57 8.74 0.14
C GLY A 259 8.56 7.61 0.01
N TYR A 260 7.76 7.57 -1.07
CA TYR A 260 6.78 6.49 -1.25
C TYR A 260 7.44 5.17 -1.63
N THR A 261 8.46 5.20 -2.52
CA THR A 261 9.20 3.99 -2.92
C THR A 261 9.77 3.30 -1.69
N ASN A 262 10.39 4.07 -0.79
CA ASN A 262 10.99 3.53 0.42
C ASN A 262 9.94 3.04 1.41
N ALA A 263 8.94 3.86 1.73
CA ALA A 263 7.86 3.49 2.64
C ALA A 263 7.16 2.18 2.22
N TRP A 264 6.81 2.08 0.94
CA TRP A 264 6.16 0.88 0.41
C TRP A 264 7.12 -0.33 0.43
N THR A 265 8.32 -0.19 -0.14
CA THR A 265 9.25 -1.32 -0.28
C THR A 265 9.64 -1.87 1.09
N MET A 266 10.00 -1.00 2.04
CA MET A 266 10.47 -1.43 3.35
C MET A 266 9.38 -2.11 4.17
N THR A 267 8.12 -1.65 4.06
CA THR A 267 6.99 -2.32 4.71
C THR A 267 6.80 -3.74 4.19
N PHE A 268 6.79 -3.94 2.87
CA PHE A 268 6.51 -5.25 2.29
C PHE A 268 7.72 -6.22 2.36
N LEU A 269 8.95 -5.70 2.35
CA LEU A 269 10.16 -6.52 2.50
C LEU A 269 10.57 -6.77 3.95
N ARG A 270 9.90 -6.15 4.94
CA ARG A 270 10.21 -6.34 6.37
C ARG A 270 10.16 -7.82 6.78
N VAL A 271 9.24 -8.61 6.22
CA VAL A 271 9.11 -10.05 6.53
C VAL A 271 10.28 -10.90 6.04
N TYR A 272 11.13 -10.36 5.16
CA TYR A 272 12.33 -11.01 4.65
C TYR A 272 13.60 -10.43 5.28
N GLU A 273 13.65 -9.11 5.40
CA GLU A 273 14.85 -8.35 5.77
C GLU A 273 14.53 -7.42 6.95
N GLN A 274 14.04 -8.00 8.05
CA GLN A 274 13.49 -7.24 9.17
C GLN A 274 14.46 -6.20 9.71
N LYS A 275 15.68 -6.61 10.06
CA LYS A 275 16.69 -5.70 10.62
C LYS A 275 17.02 -4.56 9.65
N TYR A 276 17.27 -4.87 8.39
CA TYR A 276 17.58 -3.87 7.38
C TYR A 276 16.48 -2.82 7.26
N ASN A 277 15.22 -3.25 7.20
CA ASN A 277 14.09 -2.34 7.03
C ASN A 277 13.75 -1.58 8.32
N GLU A 278 14.02 -2.12 9.51
CA GLU A 278 13.89 -1.39 10.78
C GLU A 278 14.94 -0.27 10.92
N ASP A 279 16.19 -0.56 10.52
CA ASP A 279 17.24 0.46 10.45
C ASP A 279 16.86 1.54 9.41
N LEU A 280 16.42 1.13 8.21
CA LEU A 280 16.01 2.03 7.13
C LEU A 280 14.80 2.91 7.49
N TYR A 281 13.84 2.41 8.27
CA TYR A 281 12.67 3.18 8.69
C TYR A 281 13.07 4.44 9.49
N SER A 282 14.09 4.34 10.33
CA SER A 282 14.60 5.47 11.11
C SER A 282 15.16 6.56 10.20
N GLU A 283 16.01 6.17 9.24
CA GLU A 283 16.56 7.06 8.23
C GLU A 283 15.46 7.69 7.35
N TRP A 284 14.50 6.88 6.91
CA TRP A 284 13.38 7.33 6.09
C TRP A 284 12.54 8.38 6.82
N LYS A 285 12.25 8.13 8.10
CA LYS A 285 11.46 9.05 8.92
C LYS A 285 12.13 10.41 9.03
N GLU A 286 13.44 10.44 9.30
CA GLU A 286 14.20 11.68 9.41
C GLU A 286 14.24 12.46 8.08
N ASN A 287 14.40 11.77 6.97
CA ASN A 287 14.64 12.40 5.67
C ASN A 287 13.36 12.79 4.91
N PHE A 288 12.29 11.99 5.02
CA PHE A 288 11.08 12.13 4.20
C PHE A 288 9.86 12.66 4.97
N THR A 289 9.87 12.66 6.29
CA THR A 289 8.72 13.16 7.07
C THR A 289 8.98 14.56 7.58
N GLN A 290 7.94 15.39 7.56
CA GLN A 290 7.98 16.71 8.17
C GLN A 290 6.84 16.82 9.16
N GLU A 291 7.18 17.08 10.42
CA GLU A 291 6.20 17.33 11.47
C GLU A 291 5.81 18.81 11.52
N LEU A 292 4.52 19.07 11.67
CA LEU A 292 3.91 20.39 11.82
C LEU A 292 2.98 20.36 13.04
N GLY A 293 3.59 20.36 14.24
CA GLY A 293 2.86 20.24 15.50
C GLY A 293 2.12 18.90 15.62
N PRO A 294 0.77 18.87 15.66
CA PRO A 294 -0.01 17.62 15.73
C PRO A 294 -0.22 16.94 14.37
N PHE A 295 0.31 17.54 13.30
CA PHE A 295 0.24 17.04 11.93
C PHE A 295 1.62 16.60 11.47
N ALA A 296 1.66 15.77 10.43
CA ALA A 296 2.86 15.50 9.66
C ALA A 296 2.49 15.29 8.19
N TYR A 297 3.46 15.43 7.30
CA TYR A 297 3.34 14.98 5.93
C TYR A 297 4.60 14.22 5.51
N VAL A 298 4.49 13.48 4.41
CA VAL A 298 5.62 12.80 3.78
C VAL A 298 5.93 13.47 2.44
N LYS A 299 7.21 13.70 2.19
CA LYS A 299 7.72 14.25 0.94
C LYS A 299 7.88 13.15 -0.11
N GLU A 300 7.66 13.49 -1.37
CA GLU A 300 7.95 12.58 -2.49
C GLU A 300 9.45 12.36 -2.64
N ASP A 301 10.23 13.43 -2.61
CA ASP A 301 11.69 13.43 -2.67
C ASP A 301 12.23 14.37 -1.58
N LEU A 302 13.54 14.49 -1.45
CA LEU A 302 14.14 15.27 -0.36
C LEU A 302 13.82 16.77 -0.43
N GLU A 303 13.59 17.29 -1.64
CA GLU A 303 13.38 18.71 -1.94
C GLU A 303 11.89 19.05 -2.16
N ALA A 304 11.05 18.05 -2.42
CA ALA A 304 9.63 18.20 -2.67
C ALA A 304 8.82 18.54 -1.40
N GLY A 305 7.61 19.06 -1.66
CA GLY A 305 6.58 19.24 -0.65
C GLY A 305 5.81 17.94 -0.33
N ALA A 306 4.66 18.10 0.33
CA ALA A 306 3.77 17.00 0.67
C ALA A 306 3.31 16.23 -0.58
N SER A 307 3.38 14.90 -0.53
CA SER A 307 2.93 14.00 -1.60
C SER A 307 1.81 13.09 -1.08
N PRO A 308 0.62 13.05 -1.73
CA PRO A 308 -0.47 12.17 -1.32
C PRO A 308 -0.07 10.69 -1.27
N LEU A 309 0.66 10.21 -2.29
CA LEU A 309 1.08 8.82 -2.37
C LEU A 309 2.11 8.51 -1.28
N ALA A 310 3.12 9.36 -1.12
CA ALA A 310 4.13 9.20 -0.07
C ALA A 310 3.48 9.23 1.32
N HIS A 311 2.46 10.05 1.51
CA HIS A 311 1.73 10.14 2.76
C HIS A 311 0.94 8.87 3.07
N LEU A 312 0.21 8.33 2.09
CA LEU A 312 -0.51 7.06 2.24
C LEU A 312 0.44 5.92 2.58
N THR A 313 1.53 5.76 1.82
CA THR A 313 2.52 4.72 2.09
C THR A 313 3.25 4.94 3.41
N GLY A 314 3.45 6.20 3.81
CA GLY A 314 4.06 6.55 5.09
C GLY A 314 3.15 6.23 6.28
N LEU A 315 1.84 6.36 6.13
CA LEU A 315 0.88 5.91 7.14
C LEU A 315 0.93 4.39 7.31
N LEU A 316 1.00 3.66 6.19
CA LEU A 316 1.19 2.21 6.18
C LEU A 316 2.51 1.81 6.86
N ALA A 317 3.62 2.49 6.54
CA ALA A 317 4.90 2.25 7.19
C ALA A 317 4.84 2.54 8.70
N ALA A 318 4.36 3.72 9.12
CA ALA A 318 4.24 4.04 10.54
C ALA A 318 3.40 3.00 11.30
N LYS A 319 2.39 2.42 10.65
CA LYS A 319 1.59 1.33 11.21
C LYS A 319 2.40 0.03 11.35
N GLU A 320 3.08 -0.40 10.29
CA GLU A 320 3.89 -1.62 10.25
C GLU A 320 5.04 -1.60 11.28
N PHE A 321 5.73 -0.46 11.40
CA PHE A 321 6.87 -0.29 12.29
C PHE A 321 6.49 0.11 13.73
N GLY A 322 5.20 0.16 14.06
CA GLY A 322 4.75 0.43 15.44
C GLY A 322 4.88 1.91 15.89
N ASP A 323 5.07 2.84 14.97
CA ASP A 323 5.29 4.26 15.28
C ASP A 323 3.96 4.99 15.48
N ILE A 324 3.42 4.87 16.69
CA ILE A 324 2.16 5.50 17.11
C ILE A 324 2.22 7.03 16.95
N SER A 325 3.39 7.65 17.18
CA SER A 325 3.52 9.10 17.13
C SER A 325 3.38 9.62 15.71
N LEU A 326 4.15 9.06 14.77
CA LEU A 326 4.09 9.45 13.38
C LEU A 326 2.74 9.06 12.77
N PHE A 327 2.23 7.85 13.02
CA PHE A 327 0.92 7.41 12.54
C PHE A 327 -0.18 8.39 12.94
N ARG A 328 -0.21 8.80 14.22
CA ARG A 328 -1.18 9.79 14.72
C ARG A 328 -1.10 11.08 13.91
N LYS A 329 0.11 11.62 13.73
CA LYS A 329 0.34 12.90 13.05
C LYS A 329 -0.02 12.84 11.57
N LEU A 330 0.35 11.76 10.89
CA LEU A 330 0.00 11.54 9.49
C LEU A 330 -1.51 11.37 9.31
N ARG A 331 -2.17 10.57 10.16
CA ARG A 331 -3.62 10.38 10.12
C ARG A 331 -4.38 11.70 10.30
N ASN A 332 -3.91 12.56 11.21
CA ASN A 332 -4.54 13.87 11.44
C ASN A 332 -4.46 14.81 10.22
N SER A 333 -3.60 14.51 9.24
CA SER A 333 -3.39 15.32 8.04
C SER A 333 -4.23 14.89 6.83
N ILE A 334 -4.83 13.69 6.84
CA ILE A 334 -5.42 13.05 5.64
C ILE A 334 -6.53 13.92 4.99
N ASP A 335 -7.37 14.56 5.80
CA ASP A 335 -8.51 15.35 5.33
C ASP A 335 -8.23 16.86 5.26
N ARG A 336 -6.95 17.26 5.29
CA ARG A 336 -6.57 18.67 5.20
C ARG A 336 -6.11 19.02 3.80
N GLU A 337 -6.34 20.27 3.40
CA GLU A 337 -5.81 20.89 2.17
C GLU A 337 -4.27 21.01 2.16
N LEU A 338 -3.55 20.19 2.91
CA LEU A 338 -2.08 20.12 2.92
C LEU A 338 -1.52 19.61 1.59
N TYR A 339 -2.32 18.86 0.83
CA TYR A 339 -1.95 18.32 -0.49
C TYR A 339 -2.56 19.09 -1.67
N GLN A 340 -3.36 20.12 -1.40
CA GLN A 340 -3.99 20.94 -2.43
C GLN A 340 -3.18 22.23 -2.61
N LYS A 341 -2.13 22.15 -3.42
CA LYS A 341 -1.50 23.32 -4.06
C LYS A 341 -1.01 22.99 -5.45
#